data_AF-A0A9X1MCS0-F1
#
_entry.id   AF-A0A9X1MCS0-F1
#
_cell.length_a   1.000
_cell.length_b   1.000
_cell.length_c   1.000
_cell.angle_alpha   90.00
_cell.angle_beta   90.00
_cell.angle_gamma   90.00
#
_symmetry.space_group_name_H-M   'P 1'
#
loop_
_entity.id
_entity.type
_entity.pdbx_description
1 polymer ?
#
loop_
_entity_poly.entity_id
_entity_poly.type
_entity_poly.pdbx_seq_one_letter_code
_entity_poly.pdbx_strand_id
1 'polypeptide(L)'
;MESGTNEWALSAILFLLGIVPFVGGVLLYTNKFVGLLVLDNFMPGKPSLATTFLGAWLLLMAPSEFVLQTGIDALIVPYGIVLLGCLAIGLMGWFWMPRFMQPRWMKEGDKVEARGEDLFTKRFSNGERKSMTTDADGFSHERMSGVLVPRPQGWEMEVNSADMLVVAHPPVPRGIFRPNMVLRWAPANGISLARYATAALASTLQTAQQVRIISHETWPVNGSEGPVRGRRQRFVHQVEQHPVCVDRWLWISGHQVFEATASYTVDQHAGMKLLFEQMIMDLRIEPANAAADGQERDAMDTFAPTEPRLDEAASRLAGEDREDLGALAAAQPCQEPVLLLPIPALELMDSLADRNRLGMFQRKGPEFTALREAGFLAADGSLTPAGTDYGAPLRTPVAAFQVTAADERGGAVLQAWIGGGCGRVTAEPSRFSRPSARVPGPDDLSVQVLQANAVPKAIADWLGFSPAWSIAHEPVVLARDQYEAKVKSARARAPIGLSEAARRMWQQPWTEWELLDERTGGWFGFVNAGTAGQYRLGPGYGGSVILEPVSSAAVWDTLVRFIHASVEGTPLWIPELPGFDERPADGRVPEGKVWAEYP
;
A
#
# COMPACT_ATOMS: atom_id res chain seq x y z
N MET A 1 28.26 -27.71 -45.95
CA MET A 1 28.74 -26.41 -45.46
C MET A 1 27.66 -25.63 -44.69
N GLU A 2 26.53 -26.27 -44.31
CA GLU A 2 25.40 -25.63 -43.60
C GLU A 2 25.34 -25.97 -42.10
N SER A 3 26.20 -26.84 -41.56
CA SER A 3 26.17 -27.22 -40.13
C SER A 3 26.83 -26.19 -39.20
N GLY A 4 27.85 -25.46 -39.67
CA GLY A 4 28.64 -24.56 -38.81
C GLY A 4 27.91 -23.29 -38.36
N THR A 5 26.90 -22.82 -39.11
CA THR A 5 26.15 -21.61 -38.73
C THR A 5 25.24 -21.82 -37.52
N ASN A 6 24.79 -23.05 -37.27
CA ASN A 6 23.90 -23.37 -36.16
C ASN A 6 24.63 -23.49 -34.82
N GLU A 7 25.90 -23.90 -34.84
CA GLU A 7 26.72 -24.10 -33.62
C GLU A 7 27.09 -22.76 -32.97
N TRP A 8 27.45 -21.76 -33.76
CA TRP A 8 27.71 -20.40 -33.25
C TRP A 8 26.45 -19.74 -32.69
N ALA A 9 25.30 -19.95 -33.33
CA ALA A 9 24.03 -19.43 -32.84
C ALA A 9 23.64 -20.06 -31.49
N LEU A 10 23.77 -21.39 -31.36
CA LEU A 10 23.51 -22.09 -30.10
C LEU A 10 24.45 -21.62 -28.98
N SER A 11 25.74 -21.46 -29.28
CA SER A 11 26.75 -20.98 -28.33
C SER A 11 26.45 -19.56 -27.84
N ALA A 12 26.03 -18.66 -28.75
CA ALA A 12 25.61 -17.31 -28.40
C ALA A 12 24.35 -17.30 -27.52
N ILE A 13 23.37 -18.16 -27.82
CA ILE A 13 22.15 -18.30 -27.01
C ILE A 13 22.48 -18.81 -25.61
N LEU A 14 23.30 -19.86 -25.48
CA LEU A 14 23.70 -20.40 -24.18
C LEU A 14 24.48 -19.38 -23.36
N PHE A 15 25.35 -18.60 -24.01
CA PHE A 15 26.09 -17.52 -23.36
C PHE A 15 25.16 -16.43 -22.81
N LEU A 16 24.22 -15.94 -23.64
CA LEU A 16 23.25 -14.92 -23.21
C LEU A 16 22.28 -15.45 -22.16
N LEU A 17 21.86 -16.71 -22.24
CA LEU A 17 21.00 -17.32 -21.24
C LEU A 17 21.75 -17.54 -19.92
N GLY A 18 23.06 -17.78 -19.97
CA GLY A 18 23.91 -17.96 -18.79
C GLY A 18 24.26 -16.65 -18.07
N ILE A 19 24.41 -15.53 -18.79
CA ILE A 19 24.88 -14.26 -18.19
C ILE A 19 23.89 -13.70 -17.18
N VAL A 20 22.59 -13.76 -17.49
CA VAL A 20 21.52 -13.22 -16.63
C VAL A 20 21.48 -13.92 -15.25
N PRO A 21 21.34 -15.25 -15.16
CA PRO A 21 21.33 -15.94 -13.88
C PRO A 21 22.68 -15.90 -13.17
N PHE A 22 23.81 -15.87 -13.90
CA PHE A 22 25.12 -15.75 -13.29
C PHE A 22 25.30 -14.39 -12.60
N VAL A 23 25.03 -13.29 -13.31
CA VAL A 23 25.16 -11.93 -12.77
C VAL A 23 24.16 -11.70 -11.65
N GLY A 24 22.90 -12.10 -11.82
CA GLY A 24 21.89 -12.00 -10.77
C GLY A 24 22.31 -12.77 -9.51
N GLY A 25 22.82 -13.99 -9.68
CA GLY A 25 23.36 -14.80 -8.59
C GLY A 25 24.55 -14.16 -7.88
N VAL A 26 25.51 -13.59 -8.62
CA VAL A 26 26.66 -12.86 -8.04
C VAL A 26 26.21 -11.61 -7.27
N LEU A 27 25.22 -10.88 -7.80
CA LEU A 27 24.64 -9.71 -7.11
C LEU A 27 23.93 -10.12 -5.82
N LEU A 28 23.29 -11.28 -5.78
CA LEU A 28 22.72 -11.85 -4.56
C LEU A 28 23.81 -12.24 -3.54
N TYR A 29 24.89 -12.91 -3.99
CA TYR A 29 26.03 -13.24 -3.13
C TYR A 29 26.66 -12.02 -2.45
N THR A 30 26.64 -10.88 -3.16
CA THR A 30 27.18 -9.59 -2.67
C THR A 30 26.14 -8.72 -1.94
N ASN A 31 24.93 -9.24 -1.70
CA ASN A 31 23.83 -8.52 -1.05
C ASN A 31 23.41 -7.22 -1.78
N LYS A 32 23.56 -7.18 -3.10
CA LYS A 32 23.16 -6.04 -3.94
C LYS A 32 21.82 -6.24 -4.64
N PHE A 33 21.42 -7.49 -4.87
CA PHE A 33 20.16 -7.84 -5.52
C PHE A 33 19.46 -8.98 -4.78
N VAL A 34 18.50 -8.62 -3.94
CA VAL A 34 17.79 -9.56 -3.04
C VAL A 34 16.55 -10.16 -3.71
N GLY A 35 16.09 -9.62 -4.84
CA GLY A 35 14.88 -10.07 -5.54
C GLY A 35 14.88 -11.55 -5.96
N LEU A 36 16.06 -12.14 -6.17
CA LEU A 36 16.19 -13.57 -6.46
C LEU A 36 15.80 -14.48 -5.29
N LEU A 37 15.72 -13.97 -4.05
CA LEU A 37 15.27 -14.75 -2.89
C LEU A 37 13.83 -15.24 -3.03
N VAL A 38 13.01 -14.62 -3.90
CA VAL A 38 11.66 -15.12 -4.21
C VAL A 38 11.69 -16.57 -4.69
N LEU A 39 12.75 -16.99 -5.39
CA LEU A 39 12.90 -18.37 -5.83
C LEU A 39 13.00 -19.36 -4.65
N ASP A 40 13.54 -18.92 -3.50
CA ASP A 40 13.75 -19.79 -2.34
C ASP A 40 12.44 -20.24 -1.68
N ASN A 41 11.31 -19.61 -2.01
CA ASN A 41 10.00 -20.04 -1.54
C ASN A 41 9.40 -21.21 -2.34
N PHE A 42 9.93 -21.52 -3.54
CA PHE A 42 9.36 -22.56 -4.41
C PHE A 42 9.91 -23.96 -4.12
N MET A 43 11.11 -24.06 -3.53
CA MET A 43 11.83 -25.32 -3.33
C MET A 43 12.55 -25.30 -1.98
N PRO A 44 12.72 -26.46 -1.32
CA PRO A 44 13.33 -26.54 0.02
C PRO A 44 14.82 -26.15 0.08
N GLY A 45 15.49 -26.01 -1.07
CA GLY A 45 16.87 -25.56 -1.15
C GLY A 45 17.05 -24.05 -1.09
N LYS A 46 18.11 -23.57 -1.74
CA LYS A 46 18.38 -22.13 -1.99
C LYS A 46 18.55 -21.91 -3.50
N PRO A 47 17.48 -22.08 -4.30
CA PRO A 47 17.53 -21.88 -5.75
C PRO A 47 18.07 -20.51 -6.14
N SER A 48 17.86 -19.48 -5.32
CA SER A 48 18.41 -18.13 -5.53
C SER A 48 19.94 -18.11 -5.62
N LEU A 49 20.63 -18.94 -4.84
CA LEU A 49 22.10 -19.09 -4.89
C LEU A 49 22.51 -20.10 -5.96
N ALA A 50 21.70 -21.13 -6.17
CA ALA A 50 21.96 -22.22 -7.11
C ALA A 50 21.94 -21.75 -8.58
N THR A 51 21.12 -20.75 -8.91
CA THR A 51 21.09 -20.09 -10.23
C THR A 51 22.45 -19.51 -10.63
N THR A 52 23.28 -19.09 -9.67
CA THR A 52 24.65 -18.63 -9.94
C THR A 52 25.47 -19.73 -10.62
N PHE A 53 25.40 -20.95 -10.11
CA PHE A 53 26.18 -22.08 -10.62
C PHE A 53 25.60 -22.65 -11.91
N LEU A 54 24.27 -22.60 -12.08
CA LEU A 54 23.62 -22.92 -13.35
C LEU A 54 23.96 -21.90 -14.44
N GLY A 55 24.01 -20.61 -14.11
CA GLY A 55 24.45 -19.56 -15.01
C GLY A 55 25.92 -19.72 -15.40
N ALA A 56 26.79 -20.02 -14.43
CA ALA A 56 28.19 -20.34 -14.69
C ALA A 56 28.34 -21.58 -15.60
N TRP A 57 27.55 -22.62 -15.37
CA TRP A 57 27.53 -23.81 -16.23
C TRP A 57 27.12 -23.47 -17.67
N LEU A 58 26.06 -22.69 -17.88
CA LEU A 58 25.63 -22.23 -19.21
C LEU A 58 26.70 -21.40 -19.91
N LEU A 59 27.36 -20.48 -19.19
CA LEU A 59 28.47 -19.69 -19.73
C LEU A 59 29.66 -20.56 -20.12
N LEU A 60 29.96 -21.60 -19.35
CA LEU A 60 30.98 -22.60 -19.65
C LEU A 60 30.53 -23.62 -20.70
N MET A 61 29.26 -23.74 -21.04
CA MET A 61 28.87 -24.57 -22.18
C MET A 61 29.20 -23.88 -23.50
N ALA A 62 29.17 -22.55 -23.56
CA ALA A 62 29.39 -21.79 -24.80
C ALA A 62 30.78 -21.99 -25.46
N PRO A 63 31.91 -22.01 -24.73
CA PRO A 63 33.23 -22.29 -25.34
C PRO A 63 33.60 -23.79 -25.33
N SER A 64 32.70 -24.70 -24.97
CA SER A 64 33.04 -26.12 -24.77
C SER A 64 33.58 -26.80 -26.03
N GLU A 65 33.01 -26.50 -27.19
CA GLU A 65 33.46 -27.04 -28.47
C GLU A 65 34.87 -26.57 -28.82
N PHE A 66 35.18 -25.29 -28.61
CA PHE A 66 36.51 -24.73 -28.81
C PHE A 66 37.55 -25.44 -27.94
N VAL A 67 37.23 -25.69 -26.67
CA VAL A 67 38.12 -26.41 -25.74
C VAL A 67 38.37 -27.84 -26.21
N LEU A 68 37.34 -28.55 -26.68
CA LEU A 68 37.48 -29.91 -27.21
C LEU A 68 38.30 -29.96 -28.51
N GLN A 69 38.14 -28.95 -29.38
CA GLN A 69 38.89 -28.86 -30.64
C GLN A 69 40.40 -28.60 -30.42
N THR A 70 40.82 -28.03 -29.29
CA THR A 70 42.25 -27.85 -29.00
C THR A 70 43.03 -29.17 -28.88
N GLY A 71 42.35 -30.27 -28.52
CA GLY A 71 42.99 -31.58 -28.32
C GLY A 71 44.00 -31.62 -27.16
N ILE A 72 44.04 -30.61 -26.29
CA ILE A 72 44.95 -30.54 -25.16
C ILE A 72 44.28 -31.19 -23.95
N ASP A 73 44.62 -32.45 -23.67
CA ASP A 73 44.06 -33.20 -22.53
C ASP A 73 44.20 -32.47 -21.19
N ALA A 74 45.32 -31.75 -21.02
CA ALA A 74 45.59 -30.95 -19.82
C ALA A 74 44.61 -29.77 -19.62
N LEU A 75 43.91 -29.33 -20.67
CA LEU A 75 42.87 -28.30 -20.60
C LEU A 75 41.47 -28.92 -20.51
N ILE A 76 41.24 -30.01 -21.25
CA ILE A 76 39.93 -30.68 -21.34
C ILE A 76 39.51 -31.25 -19.98
N VAL A 77 40.42 -31.92 -19.26
CA VAL A 77 40.08 -32.59 -17.99
C VAL A 77 39.70 -31.57 -16.90
N PRO A 78 40.48 -30.51 -16.60
CA PRO A 78 40.08 -29.51 -15.62
C PRO A 78 38.78 -28.79 -16.02
N TYR A 79 38.61 -28.50 -17.31
CA TYR A 79 37.39 -27.84 -17.81
C TYR A 79 36.14 -28.69 -17.58
N GLY A 80 36.20 -29.99 -17.91
CA GLY A 80 35.12 -30.93 -17.67
C GLY A 80 34.77 -31.06 -16.18
N ILE A 81 35.78 -31.04 -15.30
CA ILE A 81 35.58 -31.07 -13.84
C ILE A 81 34.85 -29.80 -13.37
N VAL A 82 35.24 -28.62 -13.83
CA VAL A 82 34.58 -27.36 -13.46
C VAL A 82 33.14 -27.35 -13.97
N LEU A 83 32.92 -27.75 -15.21
CA LEU A 83 31.59 -27.79 -15.83
C LEU A 83 30.65 -28.76 -15.09
N LEU A 84 31.12 -29.97 -14.78
CA LEU A 84 30.38 -30.92 -13.97
C LEU A 84 30.13 -30.41 -12.55
N GLY A 85 31.12 -29.76 -11.93
CA GLY A 85 31.00 -29.15 -10.61
C GLY A 85 29.93 -28.06 -10.55
N CYS A 86 29.91 -27.14 -11.52
CA CYS A 86 28.88 -26.10 -11.62
C CYS A 86 27.48 -26.67 -11.78
N LEU A 87 27.31 -27.68 -12.63
CA LEU A 87 26.03 -28.35 -12.83
C LEU A 87 25.57 -29.08 -11.55
N ALA A 88 26.46 -29.86 -10.93
CA ALA A 88 26.15 -30.61 -9.72
C ALA A 88 25.77 -29.69 -8.55
N ILE A 89 26.52 -28.62 -8.34
CA ILE A 89 26.21 -27.61 -7.31
C ILE A 89 24.89 -26.88 -7.63
N GLY A 90 24.69 -26.52 -8.90
CA GLY A 90 23.46 -25.87 -9.35
C GLY A 90 22.22 -26.72 -9.11
N LEU A 91 22.25 -28.01 -9.48
CA LEU A 91 21.14 -28.92 -9.23
C LEU A 91 20.96 -29.24 -7.74
N MET A 92 22.06 -29.48 -7.02
CA MET A 92 22.02 -29.75 -5.59
C MET A 92 21.43 -28.56 -4.83
N GLY A 93 21.86 -27.33 -5.14
CA GLY A 93 21.42 -26.11 -4.47
C GLY A 93 19.91 -25.84 -4.57
N TRP A 94 19.22 -26.37 -5.60
CA TRP A 94 17.76 -26.30 -5.70
C TRP A 94 17.04 -27.14 -4.64
N PHE A 95 17.62 -28.28 -4.24
CA PHE A 95 17.02 -29.16 -3.23
C PHE A 95 17.65 -28.98 -1.84
N TRP A 96 18.94 -28.64 -1.78
CA TRP A 96 19.71 -28.52 -0.56
C TRP A 96 21.02 -27.75 -0.79
N MET A 97 21.22 -26.60 -0.13
CA MET A 97 22.44 -25.81 -0.24
C MET A 97 23.28 -25.90 1.03
N PRO A 98 24.53 -26.42 0.97
CA PRO A 98 25.39 -26.52 2.14
C PRO A 98 25.67 -25.16 2.78
N ARG A 99 25.61 -25.10 4.12
CA ARG A 99 25.86 -23.86 4.89
C ARG A 99 27.21 -23.20 4.61
N PHE A 100 28.25 -23.93 4.22
CA PHE A 100 29.54 -23.31 3.91
C PHE A 100 29.48 -22.48 2.62
N MET A 101 28.61 -22.84 1.66
CA MET A 101 28.46 -22.14 0.38
C MET A 101 27.58 -20.90 0.46
N GLN A 102 26.73 -20.79 1.48
CA GLN A 102 25.91 -19.59 1.68
C GLN A 102 26.81 -18.35 1.98
N PRO A 103 26.39 -17.13 1.59
CA PRO A 103 27.11 -15.91 1.93
C PRO A 103 26.98 -15.59 3.44
N ARG A 104 27.91 -14.78 3.98
CA ARG A 104 27.95 -14.46 5.42
C ARG A 104 26.67 -13.81 5.93
N TRP A 105 26.12 -12.85 5.18
CA TRP A 105 24.90 -12.12 5.54
C TRP A 105 23.69 -13.06 5.68
N MET A 106 23.57 -14.09 4.84
CA MET A 106 22.49 -15.07 4.91
C MET A 106 22.65 -15.99 6.12
N LYS A 107 23.89 -16.41 6.43
CA LYS A 107 24.19 -17.17 7.67
C LYS A 107 23.91 -16.35 8.92
N GLU A 108 24.12 -15.03 8.86
CA GLU A 108 23.82 -14.12 9.96
C GLU A 108 22.30 -13.95 10.12
N GLY A 109 21.55 -13.83 9.01
CA GLY A 109 20.09 -13.87 9.00
C GLY A 109 19.54 -15.15 9.64
N ASP A 110 19.97 -16.32 9.16
CA ASP A 110 19.58 -17.63 9.73
C ASP A 110 19.93 -17.74 11.24
N LYS A 111 21.04 -17.12 11.68
CA LYS A 111 21.44 -17.09 13.10
C LYS A 111 20.59 -16.12 13.92
N VAL A 112 20.14 -15.01 13.36
CA VAL A 112 19.25 -14.05 14.03
C VAL A 112 17.86 -14.66 14.16
N GLU A 113 17.39 -15.35 13.12
CA GLU A 113 16.14 -16.12 13.12
C GLU A 113 16.18 -17.28 14.13
N ALA A 114 17.26 -18.09 14.11
CA ALA A 114 17.45 -19.19 15.06
C ALA A 114 17.62 -18.73 16.52
N ARG A 115 18.14 -17.52 16.75
CA ARG A 115 18.23 -16.91 18.09
C ARG A 115 16.92 -16.22 18.52
N GLY A 116 15.94 -16.07 17.61
CA GLY A 116 14.71 -15.34 17.88
C GLY A 116 14.92 -13.85 18.17
N GLU A 117 16.03 -13.28 17.67
CA GLU A 117 16.42 -11.88 17.89
C GLU A 117 15.86 -10.93 16.83
N ASP A 118 15.11 -11.44 15.86
CA ASP A 118 14.31 -10.61 14.96
C ASP A 118 13.35 -9.75 15.81
N LEU A 119 13.31 -8.44 15.55
CA LEU A 119 12.41 -7.48 16.21
C LEU A 119 10.95 -7.94 16.10
N PHE A 120 10.62 -8.64 15.00
CA PHE A 120 9.34 -9.31 14.81
C PHE A 120 9.11 -10.42 15.86
N THR A 121 10.13 -11.25 16.09
CA THR A 121 10.10 -12.32 17.11
C THR A 121 10.17 -11.77 18.53
N LYS A 122 10.81 -10.62 18.80
CA LYS A 122 10.80 -10.00 20.14
C LYS A 122 9.44 -9.40 20.52
N ARG A 123 8.67 -8.90 19.55
CA ARG A 123 7.28 -8.47 19.78
C ARG A 123 6.31 -9.66 19.86
N PHE A 124 6.55 -10.75 19.13
CA PHE A 124 5.69 -11.94 19.18
C PHE A 124 6.04 -12.97 20.27
N SER A 125 7.30 -13.17 20.62
CA SER A 125 7.73 -14.24 21.54
C SER A 125 7.50 -13.96 23.03
N ASN A 126 7.12 -12.74 23.40
CA ASN A 126 6.58 -12.44 24.73
C ASN A 126 5.10 -12.87 24.89
N GLY A 127 4.49 -13.44 23.85
CA GLY A 127 3.24 -14.20 23.93
C GLY A 127 3.42 -15.57 23.28
N GLU A 128 3.79 -16.58 24.09
CA GLU A 128 3.79 -18.02 23.82
C GLU A 128 3.87 -18.51 22.35
N ARG A 129 5.07 -18.93 21.95
CA ARG A 129 5.32 -19.73 20.74
C ARG A 129 4.58 -21.07 20.79
N LYS A 130 3.66 -21.30 19.85
CA LYS A 130 3.52 -22.58 19.17
C LYS A 130 3.44 -22.36 17.66
N SER A 131 4.46 -22.90 16.98
CA SER A 131 4.60 -23.19 15.55
C SER A 131 3.33 -22.98 14.71
N MET A 132 3.28 -21.89 13.94
CA MET A 132 2.38 -21.77 12.78
C MET A 132 3.14 -22.22 11.53
N THR A 133 2.95 -23.49 11.18
CA THR A 133 3.13 -23.98 9.82
C THR A 133 1.87 -23.62 9.03
N THR A 134 2.05 -23.07 7.83
CA THR A 134 1.02 -22.63 6.90
C THR A 134 0.29 -23.81 6.25
N ASP A 135 -0.55 -24.46 7.05
CA ASP A 135 -1.76 -25.16 6.61
C ASP A 135 -2.95 -24.51 7.35
N ALA A 136 -4.18 -24.77 6.92
CA ALA A 136 -5.44 -24.23 7.47
C ALA A 136 -5.77 -24.63 8.94
N ASP A 137 -4.74 -24.82 9.78
CA ASP A 137 -4.79 -25.24 11.18
C ASP A 137 -5.01 -24.07 12.17
N GLY A 138 -5.27 -22.84 11.68
CA GLY A 138 -5.40 -21.63 12.50
C GLY A 138 -6.84 -21.14 12.76
N PHE A 139 -7.85 -21.72 12.11
CA PHE A 139 -9.24 -21.28 12.21
C PHE A 139 -10.16 -22.37 12.75
N SER A 140 -10.92 -22.05 13.79
CA SER A 140 -12.12 -22.82 14.17
C SER A 140 -13.31 -22.26 13.41
N HIS A 141 -14.20 -23.13 12.92
CA HIS A 141 -15.44 -22.72 12.28
C HIS A 141 -16.60 -22.95 13.24
N GLU A 142 -17.34 -21.90 13.55
CA GLU A 142 -18.49 -21.99 14.45
C GLU A 142 -19.77 -21.74 13.67
N ARG A 143 -20.75 -22.64 13.87
CA ARG A 143 -22.03 -22.61 13.18
C ARG A 143 -23.05 -21.88 14.04
N MET A 144 -23.63 -20.83 13.49
CA MET A 144 -24.51 -19.91 14.19
C MET A 144 -25.62 -19.42 13.26
N SER A 145 -26.87 -19.70 13.59
CA SER A 145 -28.05 -19.19 12.85
C SER A 145 -28.01 -19.39 11.32
N GLY A 146 -27.45 -20.51 10.85
CA GLY A 146 -27.29 -20.80 9.41
C GLY A 146 -26.08 -20.13 8.76
N VAL A 147 -25.18 -19.52 9.54
CA VAL A 147 -23.90 -18.99 9.08
C VAL A 147 -22.77 -19.77 9.72
N LEU A 148 -21.77 -20.16 8.93
CA LEU A 148 -20.52 -20.73 9.41
C LEU A 148 -19.46 -19.63 9.40
N VAL A 149 -19.09 -19.14 10.57
CA VAL A 149 -18.14 -18.03 10.72
C VAL A 149 -16.76 -18.57 11.09
N PRO A 150 -15.71 -18.24 10.31
CA PRO A 150 -14.35 -18.57 10.69
C PRO A 150 -13.89 -17.68 11.85
N ARG A 151 -13.30 -18.31 12.86
CA ARG A 151 -12.75 -17.66 14.04
C ARG A 151 -11.27 -18.06 14.17
N PRO A 152 -10.34 -17.08 14.10
CA PRO A 152 -8.94 -17.36 14.37
C PRO A 152 -8.76 -17.93 15.78
N GLN A 153 -7.80 -18.84 15.94
CA GLN A 153 -7.52 -19.45 17.23
C GLN A 153 -7.23 -18.38 18.30
N GLY A 154 -7.88 -18.53 19.46
CA GLY A 154 -7.74 -17.61 20.59
C GLY A 154 -8.64 -16.38 20.54
N TRP A 155 -9.28 -16.07 19.40
CA TRP A 155 -10.23 -14.95 19.34
C TRP A 155 -11.52 -15.29 20.06
N GLU A 156 -12.18 -14.28 20.60
CA GLU A 156 -13.46 -14.41 21.28
C GLU A 156 -14.60 -14.22 20.27
N MET A 157 -15.69 -14.96 20.45
CA MET A 157 -16.93 -14.77 19.70
C MET A 157 -18.05 -14.46 20.68
N GLU A 158 -18.79 -13.39 20.39
CA GLU A 158 -19.93 -12.94 21.18
C GLU A 158 -21.14 -12.73 20.27
N VAL A 159 -22.30 -13.16 20.75
CA VAL A 159 -23.57 -13.05 20.04
C VAL A 159 -24.37 -11.95 20.74
N ASN A 160 -24.43 -10.78 20.12
CA ASN A 160 -25.08 -9.62 20.73
C ASN A 160 -26.60 -9.66 20.55
N SER A 161 -27.07 -10.19 19.42
CA SER A 161 -28.49 -10.33 19.09
C SER A 161 -28.71 -11.48 18.09
N ALA A 162 -29.97 -11.82 17.77
CA ALA A 162 -30.31 -12.91 16.86
C ALA A 162 -29.76 -12.70 15.43
N ASP A 163 -29.39 -11.48 15.10
CA ASP A 163 -28.99 -10.95 13.80
C ASP A 163 -27.59 -10.29 13.80
N MET A 164 -26.84 -10.39 14.92
CA MET A 164 -25.51 -9.81 15.05
C MET A 164 -24.54 -10.75 15.77
N LEU A 165 -23.39 -10.95 15.14
CA LEU A 165 -22.27 -11.74 15.66
C LEU A 165 -20.99 -10.91 15.65
N VAL A 166 -20.20 -11.00 16.72
CA VAL A 166 -18.92 -10.30 16.85
C VAL A 166 -17.80 -11.31 17.07
N VAL A 167 -16.75 -11.22 16.26
CA VAL A 167 -15.50 -11.96 16.44
C VAL A 167 -14.40 -10.95 16.76
N ALA A 168 -13.79 -11.04 17.93
CA ALA A 168 -12.83 -10.04 18.39
C ALA A 168 -11.52 -10.69 18.88
N HIS A 169 -10.41 -10.02 18.61
CA HIS A 169 -9.09 -10.40 19.15
C HIS A 169 -9.15 -10.50 20.69
N PRO A 170 -8.37 -11.31 21.41
CA PRO A 170 -8.32 -11.28 22.88
C PRO A 170 -8.25 -9.86 23.48
N PRO A 171 -8.75 -9.64 24.72
CA PRO A 171 -8.67 -8.37 25.41
C PRO A 171 -7.26 -7.78 25.36
N VAL A 172 -7.16 -6.51 24.95
CA VAL A 172 -5.91 -5.76 24.85
C VAL A 172 -5.79 -4.75 26.01
N PRO A 173 -4.57 -4.33 26.38
CA PRO A 173 -4.35 -3.29 27.37
C PRO A 173 -5.14 -2.00 27.06
N ARG A 174 -5.48 -1.27 28.11
CA ARG A 174 -6.19 0.01 27.98
C ARG A 174 -5.41 0.98 27.09
N GLY A 175 -6.11 1.62 26.16
CA GLY A 175 -5.51 2.55 25.20
C GLY A 175 -5.00 1.90 23.92
N ILE A 176 -5.12 0.58 23.77
CA ILE A 176 -4.89 -0.12 22.50
C ILE A 176 -6.24 -0.48 21.89
N PHE A 177 -6.40 -0.23 20.60
CA PHE A 177 -7.60 -0.63 19.89
C PHE A 177 -7.64 -2.15 19.69
N ARG A 178 -8.80 -2.75 19.96
CA ARG A 178 -9.05 -4.20 19.85
C ARG A 178 -9.60 -4.52 18.44
N PRO A 179 -8.84 -5.21 17.57
CA PRO A 179 -9.35 -5.63 16.27
C PRO A 179 -10.59 -6.51 16.42
N ASN A 180 -11.57 -6.31 15.54
CA ASN A 180 -12.80 -7.10 15.53
C ASN A 180 -13.43 -7.16 14.13
N MET A 181 -14.29 -8.15 13.93
CA MET A 181 -15.21 -8.29 12.82
C MET A 181 -16.63 -8.44 13.36
N VAL A 182 -17.54 -7.62 12.87
CA VAL A 182 -18.96 -7.65 13.19
C VAL A 182 -19.71 -8.11 11.96
N LEU A 183 -20.46 -9.20 12.08
CA LEU A 183 -21.38 -9.69 11.05
C LEU A 183 -22.81 -9.36 11.46
N ARG A 184 -23.58 -8.81 10.53
CA ARG A 184 -24.99 -8.48 10.65
C ARG A 184 -25.76 -9.02 9.45
N TRP A 185 -27.01 -9.41 9.67
CA TRP A 185 -27.88 -9.81 8.58
C TRP A 185 -29.33 -9.45 8.88
N ALA A 186 -30.09 -9.09 7.86
CA ALA A 186 -31.51 -8.84 8.01
C ALA A 186 -32.28 -9.18 6.73
N PRO A 187 -33.63 -9.18 6.76
CA PRO A 187 -34.43 -9.39 5.56
C PRO A 187 -34.19 -8.28 4.53
N ALA A 188 -33.82 -8.66 3.30
CA ALA A 188 -33.55 -7.73 2.21
C ALA A 188 -34.80 -6.91 1.84
N ASN A 189 -35.98 -7.51 1.96
CA ASN A 189 -37.26 -6.87 1.66
C ASN A 189 -37.23 -6.12 0.30
N GLY A 190 -36.68 -6.74 -0.75
CA GLY A 190 -36.62 -6.15 -2.09
C GLY A 190 -35.72 -4.92 -2.25
N ILE A 191 -34.85 -4.60 -1.28
CA ILE A 191 -33.86 -3.54 -1.45
C ILE A 191 -32.80 -3.93 -2.49
N SER A 192 -32.35 -2.98 -3.29
CA SER A 192 -31.21 -3.18 -4.18
C SER A 192 -29.89 -3.12 -3.38
N LEU A 193 -28.86 -3.83 -3.86
CA LEU A 193 -27.52 -3.74 -3.28
C LEU A 193 -26.94 -2.32 -3.39
N ALA A 194 -27.22 -1.61 -4.49
CA ALA A 194 -26.75 -0.25 -4.73
C ALA A 194 -27.33 0.72 -3.68
N ARG A 195 -28.62 0.60 -3.40
CA ARG A 195 -29.30 1.38 -2.37
C ARG A 195 -28.79 1.04 -0.98
N TYR A 196 -28.61 -0.24 -0.67
CA TYR A 196 -28.05 -0.70 0.61
C TYR A 196 -26.64 -0.12 0.85
N ALA A 197 -25.77 -0.24 -0.15
CA ALA A 197 -24.40 0.22 -0.05
C ALA A 197 -24.28 1.75 0.00
N THR A 198 -25.14 2.48 -0.73
CA THR A 198 -25.20 3.94 -0.64
C THR A 198 -25.67 4.41 0.73
N ALA A 199 -26.69 3.75 1.31
CA ALA A 199 -27.16 4.05 2.66
C ALA A 199 -26.06 3.84 3.70
N ALA A 200 -25.30 2.75 3.59
CA ALA A 200 -24.19 2.45 4.49
C ALA A 200 -23.11 3.54 4.45
N LEU A 201 -22.76 4.05 3.26
CA LEU A 201 -21.83 5.17 3.10
C LEU A 201 -22.38 6.46 3.71
N ALA A 202 -23.64 6.79 3.42
CA ALA A 202 -24.29 7.99 3.95
C ALA A 202 -24.37 7.96 5.48
N SER A 203 -24.77 6.83 6.06
CA SER A 203 -24.80 6.61 7.52
C SER A 203 -23.41 6.80 8.13
N THR A 204 -22.36 6.28 7.48
CA THR A 204 -20.98 6.40 7.93
C THR A 204 -20.52 7.85 7.95
N LEU A 205 -20.80 8.63 6.89
CA LEU A 205 -20.47 10.06 6.84
C LEU A 205 -21.19 10.89 7.90
N GLN A 206 -22.40 10.49 8.30
CA GLN A 206 -23.19 11.22 9.28
C GLN A 206 -22.83 10.87 10.73
N THR A 207 -22.41 9.63 10.98
CA THR A 207 -22.22 9.11 12.34
C THR A 207 -20.75 9.06 12.79
N ALA A 208 -19.81 8.87 11.87
CA ALA A 208 -18.39 8.75 12.19
C ALA A 208 -17.68 10.11 12.25
N GLN A 209 -16.76 10.26 13.20
CA GLN A 209 -15.96 11.47 13.34
C GLN A 209 -14.70 11.42 12.47
N GLN A 210 -14.38 12.55 11.82
CA GLN A 210 -13.18 12.71 10.97
C GLN A 210 -13.01 11.61 9.92
N VAL A 211 -14.12 11.15 9.36
CA VAL A 211 -14.14 10.02 8.43
C VAL A 211 -13.63 10.40 7.03
N ARG A 212 -12.92 9.45 6.42
CA ARG A 212 -12.54 9.44 5.02
C ARG A 212 -12.94 8.10 4.41
N ILE A 213 -13.90 8.09 3.51
CA ILE A 213 -14.18 6.97 2.64
C ILE A 213 -13.07 6.91 1.58
N ILE A 214 -12.38 5.78 1.53
CA ILE A 214 -11.23 5.52 0.67
C ILE A 214 -11.67 4.81 -0.59
N SER A 215 -12.46 3.74 -0.46
CA SER A 215 -12.87 2.91 -1.59
C SER A 215 -14.32 2.43 -1.48
N HIS A 216 -14.93 2.20 -2.64
CA HIS A 216 -16.21 1.53 -2.82
C HIS A 216 -16.07 0.69 -4.10
N GLU A 217 -15.92 -0.61 -3.92
CA GLU A 217 -15.48 -1.55 -4.93
C GLU A 217 -16.47 -2.70 -5.07
N THR A 218 -16.43 -3.40 -6.19
CA THR A 218 -17.12 -4.68 -6.34
C THR A 218 -16.32 -5.79 -5.71
N TRP A 219 -17.01 -6.72 -5.08
CA TRP A 219 -16.39 -7.87 -4.43
C TRP A 219 -17.14 -9.14 -4.80
N PRO A 220 -16.46 -10.19 -5.30
CA PRO A 220 -17.10 -11.48 -5.52
C PRO A 220 -17.31 -12.19 -4.18
N VAL A 221 -18.51 -12.73 -3.95
CA VAL A 221 -18.87 -13.51 -2.76
C VAL A 221 -19.42 -14.86 -3.19
N ASN A 222 -19.07 -15.93 -2.47
CA ASN A 222 -19.75 -17.21 -2.62
C ASN A 222 -21.07 -17.16 -1.83
N GLY A 223 -22.20 -16.97 -2.52
CA GLY A 223 -23.52 -17.07 -1.92
C GLY A 223 -24.01 -18.50 -1.81
N SER A 224 -25.15 -18.67 -1.13
CA SER A 224 -25.77 -19.98 -0.91
C SER A 224 -26.18 -20.69 -2.19
N GLU A 225 -26.47 -19.94 -3.26
CA GLU A 225 -26.91 -20.46 -4.57
C GLU A 225 -25.86 -20.31 -5.68
N GLY A 226 -24.64 -19.89 -5.33
CA GLY A 226 -23.56 -19.62 -6.27
C GLY A 226 -22.91 -18.24 -6.06
N PRO A 227 -21.98 -17.83 -6.95
CA PRO A 227 -21.29 -16.57 -6.81
C PRO A 227 -22.26 -15.38 -6.95
N VAL A 228 -22.33 -14.56 -5.91
CA VAL A 228 -23.05 -13.28 -5.87
C VAL A 228 -22.04 -12.13 -5.87
N ARG A 229 -22.48 -10.97 -6.32
CA ARG A 229 -21.67 -9.76 -6.29
C ARG A 229 -22.05 -8.93 -5.08
N GLY A 230 -21.05 -8.52 -4.32
CA GLY A 230 -21.15 -7.61 -3.20
C GLY A 230 -20.50 -6.26 -3.49
N ARG A 231 -20.53 -5.40 -2.48
CA ARG A 231 -19.75 -4.18 -2.37
C ARG A 231 -18.74 -4.32 -1.25
N ARG A 232 -17.53 -3.84 -1.49
CA ARG A 232 -16.50 -3.65 -0.47
C ARG A 232 -16.26 -2.17 -0.31
N GLN A 233 -16.42 -1.67 0.90
CA GLN A 233 -16.18 -0.28 1.27
C GLN A 233 -15.01 -0.23 2.23
N ARG A 234 -14.09 0.71 2.00
CA ARG A 234 -13.04 1.01 2.97
C ARG A 234 -13.13 2.45 3.40
N PHE A 235 -13.00 2.68 4.70
CA PHE A 235 -12.92 4.01 5.25
C PHE A 235 -12.05 4.06 6.49
N VAL A 236 -11.54 5.25 6.81
CA VAL A 236 -10.78 5.51 8.02
C VAL A 236 -11.49 6.59 8.81
N HIS A 237 -11.67 6.39 10.11
CA HIS A 237 -12.28 7.38 10.98
C HIS A 237 -11.57 7.42 12.34
N GLN A 238 -11.85 8.46 13.11
CA GLN A 238 -11.26 8.62 14.44
C GLN A 238 -12.11 7.89 15.48
N VAL A 239 -11.47 7.04 16.29
CA VAL A 239 -12.05 6.45 17.51
C VAL A 239 -11.12 6.75 18.67
N GLU A 240 -11.58 7.57 19.61
CA GLU A 240 -10.75 8.10 20.69
C GLU A 240 -9.45 8.73 20.14
N GLN A 241 -8.29 8.13 20.42
CA GLN A 241 -6.98 8.59 19.95
C GLN A 241 -6.46 7.82 18.72
N HIS A 242 -7.22 6.86 18.20
CA HIS A 242 -6.77 5.97 17.13
C HIS A 242 -7.44 6.26 15.79
N PRO A 243 -6.67 6.38 14.69
CA PRO A 243 -7.22 6.25 13.35
C PRO A 243 -7.55 4.78 13.09
N VAL A 244 -8.84 4.47 12.99
CA VAL A 244 -9.34 3.11 12.76
C VAL A 244 -9.69 2.97 11.28
N CYS A 245 -9.06 2.00 10.63
CA CYS A 245 -9.40 1.53 9.31
C CYS A 245 -10.52 0.49 9.42
N VAL A 246 -11.54 0.65 8.57
CA VAL A 246 -12.69 -0.22 8.51
C VAL A 246 -12.85 -0.75 7.09
N ASP A 247 -12.86 -2.07 6.98
CA ASP A 247 -13.27 -2.79 5.77
C ASP A 247 -14.71 -3.31 5.97
N ARG A 248 -15.63 -2.91 5.10
CA ARG A 248 -17.04 -3.33 5.14
C ARG A 248 -17.39 -4.06 3.86
N TRP A 249 -17.96 -5.25 3.98
CA TRP A 249 -18.49 -6.06 2.88
C TRP A 249 -20.00 -6.15 2.97
N LEU A 250 -20.67 -5.90 1.85
CA LEU A 250 -22.13 -5.87 1.73
C LEU A 250 -22.56 -6.76 0.59
N TRP A 251 -23.52 -7.64 0.81
CA TRP A 251 -24.06 -8.48 -0.26
C TRP A 251 -25.49 -8.92 0.06
N ILE A 252 -26.19 -9.38 -0.97
CA ILE A 252 -27.53 -9.95 -0.85
C ILE A 252 -27.43 -11.43 -1.25
N SER A 253 -27.91 -12.32 -0.39
CA SER A 253 -28.00 -13.75 -0.67
C SER A 253 -29.39 -14.25 -0.30
N GLY A 254 -30.09 -14.85 -1.26
CA GLY A 254 -31.50 -15.21 -1.09
C GLY A 254 -32.37 -13.98 -0.76
N HIS A 255 -33.06 -14.02 0.38
CA HIS A 255 -33.93 -12.94 0.86
C HIS A 255 -33.30 -12.10 1.97
N GLN A 256 -31.98 -12.18 2.17
CA GLN A 256 -31.27 -11.48 3.24
C GLN A 256 -30.20 -10.55 2.69
N VAL A 257 -30.04 -9.40 3.35
CA VAL A 257 -28.87 -8.54 3.25
C VAL A 257 -27.89 -8.95 4.33
N PHE A 258 -26.60 -8.93 4.00
CA PHE A 258 -25.52 -9.20 4.92
C PHE A 258 -24.54 -8.02 4.91
N GLU A 259 -24.09 -7.64 6.11
CA GLU A 259 -23.02 -6.69 6.33
C GLU A 259 -21.96 -7.33 7.22
N ALA A 260 -20.72 -7.41 6.75
CA ALA A 260 -19.57 -7.72 7.59
C ALA A 260 -18.68 -6.49 7.68
N THR A 261 -18.30 -6.09 8.89
CA THR A 261 -17.47 -4.91 9.15
C THR A 261 -16.28 -5.32 10.00
N ALA A 262 -15.07 -5.26 9.44
CA ALA A 262 -13.81 -5.47 10.14
C ALA A 262 -13.17 -4.14 10.49
N SER A 263 -12.76 -3.98 11.76
CA SER A 263 -12.14 -2.75 12.29
C SER A 263 -10.77 -3.05 12.89
N TYR A 264 -9.78 -2.22 12.56
CA TYR A 264 -8.39 -2.32 13.05
C TYR A 264 -7.68 -0.96 12.89
N THR A 265 -6.58 -0.71 13.59
CA THR A 265 -5.83 0.55 13.43
C THR A 265 -4.93 0.55 12.20
N VAL A 266 -4.52 1.73 11.74
CA VAL A 266 -3.62 1.85 10.57
C VAL A 266 -2.30 1.10 10.78
N ASP A 267 -1.77 1.09 12.00
CA ASP A 267 -0.59 0.34 12.43
C ASP A 267 -0.81 -1.19 12.44
N GLN A 268 -2.04 -1.65 12.62
CA GLN A 268 -2.40 -3.07 12.52
C GLN A 268 -2.68 -3.53 11.08
N HIS A 269 -2.78 -2.60 10.12
CA HIS A 269 -3.25 -2.86 8.76
C HIS A 269 -2.46 -3.95 8.03
N ALA A 270 -1.12 -3.92 8.10
CA ALA A 270 -0.27 -4.86 7.37
C ALA A 270 -0.55 -6.34 7.71
N GLY A 271 -0.97 -6.62 8.96
CA GLY A 271 -1.32 -7.97 9.41
C GLY A 271 -2.83 -8.24 9.40
N MET A 272 -3.64 -7.33 9.95
CA MET A 272 -5.08 -7.56 10.17
C MET A 272 -5.89 -7.57 8.87
N LYS A 273 -5.52 -6.78 7.87
CA LYS A 273 -6.26 -6.73 6.58
C LYS A 273 -6.39 -8.13 5.97
N LEU A 274 -5.26 -8.82 5.79
CA LEU A 274 -5.22 -10.13 5.14
C LEU A 274 -5.97 -11.19 5.94
N LEU A 275 -5.88 -11.12 7.28
CA LEU A 275 -6.61 -12.01 8.16
C LEU A 275 -8.13 -11.85 7.98
N PHE A 276 -8.63 -10.61 7.97
CA PHE A 276 -10.06 -10.35 7.79
C PHE A 276 -10.55 -10.68 6.38
N GLU A 277 -9.74 -10.44 5.34
CA GLU A 277 -10.07 -10.88 3.98
C GLU A 277 -10.21 -12.40 3.91
N GLN A 278 -9.31 -13.15 4.55
CA GLN A 278 -9.41 -14.59 4.65
C GLN A 278 -10.67 -15.02 5.42
N MET A 279 -10.99 -14.38 6.55
CA MET A 279 -12.21 -14.64 7.31
C MET A 279 -13.48 -14.43 6.48
N ILE A 280 -13.51 -13.40 5.62
CA ILE A 280 -14.65 -13.17 4.73
C ILE A 280 -14.72 -14.19 3.61
N MET A 281 -13.58 -14.63 3.07
CA MET A 281 -13.53 -15.67 2.04
C MET A 281 -13.97 -17.05 2.57
N ASP A 282 -13.66 -17.35 3.82
CA ASP A 282 -14.02 -18.62 4.47
C ASP A 282 -15.43 -18.61 5.09
N LEU A 283 -16.08 -17.44 5.16
CA LEU A 283 -17.46 -17.30 5.61
C LEU A 283 -18.40 -18.11 4.70
N ARG A 284 -19.25 -18.96 5.29
CA ARG A 284 -20.27 -19.70 4.53
C ARG A 284 -21.66 -19.39 5.03
N ILE A 285 -22.56 -19.12 4.09
CA ILE A 285 -23.98 -18.89 4.37
C ILE A 285 -24.73 -20.13 3.92
N GLU A 286 -25.37 -20.80 4.86
CA GLU A 286 -26.24 -21.92 4.58
C GLU A 286 -27.62 -21.38 4.21
N PRO A 287 -28.33 -22.04 3.28
CA PRO A 287 -29.71 -21.66 2.97
C PRO A 287 -30.58 -21.88 4.22
N ALA A 288 -30.91 -20.78 4.90
CA ALA A 288 -31.79 -20.81 6.06
C ALA A 288 -33.25 -20.97 5.62
N ASN A 289 -33.97 -21.88 6.28
CA ASN A 289 -35.43 -21.96 6.20
C ASN A 289 -36.07 -20.92 7.11
N ALA A 290 -36.77 -19.96 6.49
CA ALA A 290 -37.86 -19.14 7.03
C ALA A 290 -37.58 -17.85 7.86
N ALA A 291 -38.33 -16.82 7.45
CA ALA A 291 -38.94 -15.71 8.17
C ALA A 291 -38.19 -15.07 9.36
N ALA A 292 -37.73 -13.83 9.16
CA ALA A 292 -37.46 -12.89 10.23
C ALA A 292 -38.23 -11.58 9.97
N ASP A 293 -38.87 -11.06 11.02
CA ASP A 293 -39.71 -9.86 11.02
C ASP A 293 -38.91 -8.59 10.71
N GLY A 294 -39.53 -7.68 9.96
CA GLY A 294 -38.91 -6.48 9.42
C GLY A 294 -38.73 -5.35 10.44
N GLN A 295 -37.49 -4.97 10.70
CA GLN A 295 -37.13 -3.72 11.37
C GLN A 295 -36.13 -2.86 10.58
N GLU A 296 -35.33 -3.42 9.67
CA GLU A 296 -34.21 -2.67 9.06
C GLU A 296 -34.63 -1.65 7.99
N ARG A 297 -35.81 -1.82 7.34
CA ARG A 297 -36.31 -0.87 6.31
C ARG A 297 -36.44 0.56 6.86
N ASP A 298 -36.91 0.74 8.09
CA ASP A 298 -37.20 2.07 8.64
C ASP A 298 -35.92 2.91 8.86
N ALA A 299 -34.82 2.28 9.30
CA ALA A 299 -33.54 2.96 9.48
C ALA A 299 -32.93 3.34 8.13
N MET A 300 -33.07 2.48 7.12
CA MET A 300 -32.50 2.69 5.79
C MET A 300 -33.22 3.76 4.97
N ASP A 301 -34.55 3.84 5.07
CA ASP A 301 -35.35 4.88 4.45
C ASP A 301 -34.95 6.28 4.93
N THR A 302 -34.37 6.39 6.13
CA THR A 302 -33.83 7.63 6.69
C THR A 302 -32.57 8.13 5.94
N PHE A 303 -31.67 7.22 5.55
CA PHE A 303 -30.38 7.59 4.94
C PHE A 303 -30.39 7.55 3.41
N ALA A 304 -31.18 6.65 2.81
CA ALA A 304 -31.31 6.52 1.35
C ALA A 304 -32.76 6.19 0.97
N PRO A 305 -33.64 7.22 0.87
CA PRO A 305 -35.07 7.01 0.62
C PRO A 305 -35.38 6.52 -0.80
N THR A 306 -34.45 6.69 -1.75
CA THR A 306 -34.60 6.32 -3.16
C THR A 306 -33.40 5.53 -3.67
N GLU A 307 -33.57 4.85 -4.81
CA GLU A 307 -32.44 4.24 -5.53
C GLU A 307 -31.39 5.32 -5.88
N PRO A 308 -30.08 5.01 -5.74
CA PRO A 308 -29.04 5.95 -6.08
C PRO A 308 -28.95 6.14 -7.59
N ARG A 309 -28.44 7.31 -8.02
CA ARG A 309 -28.04 7.50 -9.41
C ARG A 309 -26.89 6.56 -9.74
N LEU A 310 -26.91 5.97 -10.93
CA LEU A 310 -25.83 5.14 -11.46
C LEU A 310 -24.89 5.98 -12.35
N ASP A 311 -23.61 5.61 -12.37
CA ASP A 311 -22.65 6.06 -13.38
C ASP A 311 -22.85 5.22 -14.65
N GLU A 312 -23.54 5.77 -15.64
CA GLU A 312 -23.89 5.07 -16.88
C GLU A 312 -22.65 4.53 -17.63
N ALA A 313 -21.55 5.29 -17.64
CA ALA A 313 -20.34 4.90 -18.35
C ALA A 313 -19.62 3.77 -17.60
N ALA A 314 -19.45 3.90 -16.28
CA ALA A 314 -18.87 2.82 -15.47
C ALA A 314 -19.73 1.56 -15.52
N SER A 315 -21.05 1.71 -15.47
CA SER A 315 -21.98 0.58 -15.49
C SER A 315 -21.92 -0.17 -16.82
N ARG A 316 -21.93 0.58 -17.95
CA ARG A 316 -21.77 -0.01 -19.29
C ARG A 316 -20.43 -0.74 -19.44
N LEU A 317 -19.32 -0.13 -19.01
CA LEU A 317 -17.98 -0.70 -19.16
C LEU A 317 -17.76 -1.93 -18.26
N ALA A 318 -18.33 -1.94 -17.05
CA ALA A 318 -18.24 -3.06 -16.13
C ALA A 318 -19.27 -4.17 -16.41
N GLY A 319 -20.31 -3.87 -17.20
CA GLY A 319 -21.42 -4.79 -17.48
C GLY A 319 -22.34 -5.02 -16.27
N GLU A 320 -22.36 -4.09 -15.31
CA GLU A 320 -23.19 -4.17 -14.09
C GLU A 320 -23.47 -2.78 -13.52
N ASP A 321 -24.47 -2.66 -12.65
CA ASP A 321 -24.79 -1.37 -12.02
C ASP A 321 -23.64 -0.87 -11.15
N ARG A 322 -23.24 0.39 -11.39
CA ARG A 322 -22.21 1.11 -10.64
C ARG A 322 -22.78 2.43 -10.16
N GLU A 323 -22.79 2.63 -8.84
CA GLU A 323 -23.32 3.83 -8.19
C GLU A 323 -22.51 5.07 -8.60
N ASP A 324 -23.15 6.23 -8.74
CA ASP A 324 -22.41 7.46 -9.00
C ASP A 324 -21.70 7.97 -7.73
N LEU A 325 -20.36 7.89 -7.76
CA LEU A 325 -19.49 8.26 -6.64
C LEU A 325 -19.06 9.73 -6.65
N GLY A 326 -19.44 10.52 -7.67
CA GLY A 326 -18.99 11.91 -7.80
C GLY A 326 -19.42 12.81 -6.64
N ALA A 327 -20.66 12.62 -6.14
CA ALA A 327 -21.16 13.36 -4.98
C ALA A 327 -20.42 13.00 -3.68
N LEU A 328 -19.98 11.75 -3.56
CA LEU A 328 -19.26 11.24 -2.40
C LEU A 328 -17.85 11.82 -2.28
N ALA A 329 -17.15 11.98 -3.41
CA ALA A 329 -15.88 12.68 -3.45
C ALA A 329 -16.04 14.16 -3.04
N ALA A 330 -17.05 14.85 -3.58
CA ALA A 330 -17.32 16.26 -3.27
C ALA A 330 -17.74 16.51 -1.81
N ALA A 331 -18.34 15.51 -1.16
CA ALA A 331 -18.74 15.57 0.24
C ALA A 331 -17.56 15.51 1.22
N GLN A 332 -16.38 15.12 0.75
CA GLN A 332 -15.20 14.86 1.58
C GLN A 332 -14.00 15.72 1.14
N PRO A 333 -14.07 17.06 1.22
CA PRO A 333 -12.91 17.89 0.93
C PRO A 333 -11.78 17.66 1.95
N CYS A 334 -10.54 17.99 1.58
CA CYS A 334 -9.47 18.15 2.56
C CYS A 334 -9.83 19.30 3.52
N GLN A 335 -9.72 19.04 4.82
CA GLN A 335 -9.87 20.06 5.86
C GLN A 335 -8.47 20.55 6.22
N GLU A 336 -8.18 21.80 5.86
CA GLU A 336 -6.87 22.39 6.17
C GLU A 336 -6.72 22.56 7.69
N PRO A 337 -5.54 22.23 8.26
CA PRO A 337 -5.26 22.47 9.66
C PRO A 337 -5.41 23.95 10.03
N VAL A 338 -5.92 24.20 11.23
CA VAL A 338 -6.15 25.57 11.73
C VAL A 338 -4.84 26.31 12.01
N LEU A 339 -3.80 25.56 12.40
CA LEU A 339 -2.50 26.11 12.74
C LEU A 339 -1.67 26.34 11.47
N LEU A 340 -1.44 27.62 11.18
CA LEU A 340 -0.53 28.08 10.14
C LEU A 340 0.69 28.69 10.82
N LEU A 341 1.88 28.32 10.35
CA LEU A 341 3.14 28.92 10.79
C LEU A 341 3.97 29.37 9.58
N PRO A 342 4.63 30.53 9.67
CA PRO A 342 5.52 30.99 8.63
C PRO A 342 6.81 30.14 8.61
N ILE A 343 7.37 29.92 7.42
CA ILE A 343 8.61 29.12 7.24
C ILE A 343 9.74 29.49 8.22
N PRO A 344 10.07 30.78 8.46
CA PRO A 344 11.11 31.14 9.44
C PRO A 344 10.82 30.67 10.88
N ALA A 345 9.55 30.55 11.27
CA ALA A 345 9.18 29.98 12.57
C ALA A 345 9.43 28.47 12.62
N LEU A 346 9.18 27.77 11.51
CA LEU A 346 9.49 26.34 11.38
C LEU A 346 10.99 26.10 11.42
N GLU A 347 11.79 26.90 10.69
CA GLU A 347 13.26 26.83 10.74
C GLU A 347 13.80 27.08 12.15
N LEU A 348 13.23 28.05 12.88
CA LEU A 348 13.58 28.27 14.28
C LEU A 348 13.24 27.05 15.15
N MET A 349 12.10 26.41 14.91
CA MET A 349 11.69 25.20 15.61
C MET A 349 12.59 24.00 15.27
N ASP A 350 13.02 23.87 14.03
CA ASP A 350 13.98 22.83 13.59
C ASP A 350 15.33 23.00 14.28
N SER A 351 15.76 24.26 14.49
CA SER A 351 16.97 24.54 15.27
C SER A 351 16.88 24.12 16.74
N LEU A 352 15.68 23.83 17.26
CA LEU A 352 15.44 23.27 18.60
C LEU A 352 15.39 21.74 18.62
N ALA A 353 15.58 21.07 17.48
CA ALA A 353 15.70 19.62 17.45
C ALA A 353 16.82 19.16 18.41
N ASP A 354 18.00 19.79 18.38
CA ASP A 354 19.15 19.37 19.20
C ASP A 354 19.22 20.01 20.61
N ARG A 355 18.25 20.86 20.97
CA ARG A 355 18.30 21.64 22.22
C ARG A 355 16.91 21.97 22.77
N ASN A 356 16.76 21.99 24.09
CA ASN A 356 15.45 22.22 24.73
C ASN A 356 15.09 23.70 24.93
N ARG A 357 15.94 24.64 24.50
CA ARG A 357 15.76 26.06 24.78
C ARG A 357 16.46 26.98 23.78
N LEU A 358 15.80 28.09 23.44
CA LEU A 358 16.39 29.17 22.66
C LEU A 358 17.29 30.08 23.50
N GLY A 359 18.37 30.59 22.88
CA GLY A 359 19.21 31.63 23.46
C GLY A 359 18.49 32.98 23.54
N MET A 360 18.99 33.91 24.37
CA MET A 360 18.34 35.21 24.61
C MET A 360 18.13 36.04 23.33
N PHE A 361 19.04 35.96 22.37
CA PHE A 361 18.96 36.69 21.11
C PHE A 361 17.94 36.10 20.13
N GLN A 362 17.68 34.79 20.18
CA GLN A 362 16.69 34.10 19.35
C GLN A 362 15.25 34.29 19.85
N ARG A 363 15.08 34.88 21.03
CA ARG A 363 13.77 35.24 21.60
C ARG A 363 13.29 36.62 21.14
N LYS A 364 14.01 37.24 20.21
CA LYS A 364 13.72 38.56 19.66
C LYS A 364 13.38 38.39 18.19
N GLY A 365 12.10 38.32 17.87
CA GLY A 365 11.66 38.20 16.48
C GLY A 365 10.20 37.81 16.35
N PRO A 366 9.59 38.05 15.17
CA PRO A 366 8.24 37.57 14.85
C PRO A 366 8.13 36.04 14.92
N GLU A 367 9.18 35.31 14.57
CA GLU A 367 9.24 33.84 14.57
C GLU A 367 9.06 33.24 15.98
N PHE A 368 9.72 33.83 16.98
CA PHE A 368 9.55 33.43 18.38
C PHE A 368 8.13 33.72 18.87
N THR A 369 7.58 34.86 18.46
CA THR A 369 6.21 35.27 18.82
C THR A 369 5.19 34.30 18.24
N ALA A 370 5.33 33.93 16.97
CA ALA A 370 4.48 32.95 16.30
C ALA A 370 4.52 31.58 16.98
N LEU A 371 5.71 31.05 17.30
CA LEU A 371 5.85 29.76 18.00
C LEU A 371 5.28 29.79 19.43
N ARG A 372 5.39 30.93 20.13
CA ARG A 372 4.81 31.11 21.46
C ARG A 372 3.28 31.17 21.40
N GLU A 373 2.73 31.90 20.44
CA GLU A 373 1.28 32.00 20.22
C GLU A 373 0.68 30.66 19.76
N ALA A 374 1.43 29.88 18.99
CA ALA A 374 1.10 28.50 18.64
C ALA A 374 1.22 27.53 19.82
N GLY A 375 1.74 27.97 20.96
CA GLY A 375 1.89 27.15 22.17
C GLY A 375 3.05 26.17 22.15
N PHE A 376 3.97 26.25 21.19
CA PHE A 376 5.16 25.39 21.12
C PHE A 376 6.30 25.86 22.03
N LEU A 377 6.35 27.16 22.35
CA LEU A 377 7.35 27.75 23.24
C LEU A 377 6.73 28.47 24.42
N ALA A 378 7.35 28.33 25.58
CA ALA A 378 7.06 29.17 26.74
C ALA A 378 7.70 30.57 26.59
N ALA A 379 7.28 31.52 27.42
CA ALA A 379 7.80 32.89 27.41
C ALA A 379 9.31 32.98 27.63
N ASP A 380 9.89 31.99 28.33
CA ASP A 380 11.32 31.92 28.62
C ASP A 380 12.14 31.18 27.53
N GLY A 381 11.50 30.85 26.40
CA GLY A 381 12.11 30.19 25.23
C GLY A 381 12.33 28.69 25.39
N SER A 382 11.78 28.05 26.42
CA SER A 382 11.77 26.59 26.56
C SER A 382 10.64 25.94 25.74
N LEU A 383 10.84 24.69 25.33
CA LEU A 383 9.81 23.89 24.68
C LEU A 383 8.68 23.57 25.67
N THR A 384 7.43 23.75 25.23
CA THR A 384 6.26 23.21 25.93
C THR A 384 6.13 21.70 25.64
N PRO A 385 5.17 20.98 26.25
CA PRO A 385 4.86 19.61 25.84
C PRO A 385 4.54 19.50 24.35
N ALA A 386 3.68 20.38 23.82
CA ALA A 386 3.37 20.41 22.39
C ALA A 386 4.62 20.68 21.52
N GLY A 387 5.52 21.57 21.97
CA GLY A 387 6.78 21.81 21.28
C GLY A 387 7.74 20.62 21.33
N THR A 388 7.71 19.87 22.43
CA THR A 388 8.49 18.65 22.60
C THR A 388 7.99 17.55 21.67
N ASP A 389 6.67 17.35 21.60
CA ASP A 389 6.03 16.39 20.69
C ASP A 389 6.27 16.77 19.22
N TYR A 390 6.23 18.06 18.89
CA TYR A 390 6.56 18.57 17.57
C TYR A 390 8.02 18.26 17.15
N GLY A 391 8.96 18.40 18.08
CA GLY A 391 10.39 18.13 17.85
C GLY A 391 10.78 16.65 17.94
N ALA A 392 9.94 15.79 18.52
CA ALA A 392 10.26 14.38 18.75
C ALA A 392 10.61 13.60 17.46
N PRO A 393 9.89 13.80 16.33
CA PRO A 393 10.24 13.17 15.06
C PRO A 393 11.61 13.58 14.51
N LEU A 394 12.05 14.81 14.77
CA LEU A 394 13.37 15.29 14.33
C LEU A 394 14.51 14.77 15.21
N ARG A 395 14.26 14.59 16.51
CA ARG A 395 15.24 14.11 17.48
C ARG A 395 15.54 12.62 17.34
N THR A 396 14.50 11.87 17.01
CA THR A 396 14.57 10.41 16.89
C THR A 396 13.96 9.98 15.57
N PRO A 397 14.57 10.38 14.42
CA PRO A 397 13.96 10.19 13.12
C PRO A 397 13.91 8.70 12.80
N VAL A 398 12.71 8.23 12.48
CA VAL A 398 12.44 6.86 12.04
C VAL A 398 12.13 6.85 10.55
N ALA A 399 11.25 7.73 10.07
CA ALA A 399 10.95 7.89 8.65
C ALA A 399 10.69 9.37 8.30
N ALA A 400 10.94 9.75 7.05
CA ALA A 400 10.71 11.09 6.52
C ALA A 400 10.18 10.98 5.10
N PHE A 401 9.08 11.67 4.82
CA PHE A 401 8.39 11.60 3.53
C PHE A 401 8.17 12.98 2.95
N GLN A 402 8.41 13.10 1.65
CA GLN A 402 7.95 14.21 0.84
C GLN A 402 6.81 13.72 -0.06
N VAL A 403 5.69 14.40 -0.01
CA VAL A 403 4.53 14.15 -0.88
C VAL A 403 4.34 15.36 -1.76
N THR A 404 4.34 15.15 -3.07
CA THR A 404 4.06 16.20 -4.06
C THR A 404 2.69 15.94 -4.68
N ALA A 405 1.97 17.00 -5.01
CA ALA A 405 0.75 16.92 -5.81
C ALA A 405 0.73 18.06 -6.83
N ALA A 406 0.36 17.79 -8.07
CA ALA A 406 0.28 18.79 -9.12
C ALA A 406 -0.93 18.58 -10.03
N ASP A 407 -1.53 19.69 -10.42
CA ASP A 407 -2.61 19.77 -11.40
C ASP A 407 -2.48 21.06 -12.23
N GLU A 408 -3.50 21.40 -13.02
CA GLU A 408 -3.53 22.63 -13.82
C GLU A 408 -3.45 23.94 -12.99
N ARG A 409 -3.68 23.88 -11.67
CA ARG A 409 -3.56 25.03 -10.75
C ARG A 409 -2.15 25.17 -10.17
N GLY A 410 -1.28 24.20 -10.39
CA GLY A 410 0.12 24.20 -9.95
C GLY A 410 0.45 23.13 -8.90
N GLY A 411 1.70 23.16 -8.42
CA GLY A 411 2.22 22.19 -7.45
C GLY A 411 1.85 22.50 -5.99
N ALA A 412 1.91 21.47 -5.17
CA ALA A 412 1.77 21.48 -3.71
C ALA A 412 2.77 20.51 -3.10
N VAL A 413 3.29 20.83 -1.91
CA VAL A 413 4.15 19.92 -1.15
C VAL A 413 3.62 19.72 0.28
N LEU A 414 3.66 18.46 0.72
CA LEU A 414 3.52 18.04 2.11
C LEU A 414 4.79 17.32 2.53
N GLN A 415 5.28 17.62 3.72
CA GLN A 415 6.38 16.91 4.36
C GLN A 415 5.89 16.27 5.66
N ALA A 416 6.29 15.02 5.89
CA ALA A 416 5.93 14.27 7.07
C ALA A 416 7.16 13.61 7.68
N TRP A 417 7.34 13.76 9.00
CA TRP A 417 8.40 13.08 9.76
C TRP A 417 7.77 12.22 10.84
N ILE A 418 8.29 11.00 11.01
CA ILE A 418 7.86 10.05 12.03
C ILE A 418 9.04 9.75 12.95
N GLY A 419 8.82 9.85 14.25
CA GLY A 419 9.83 9.51 15.27
C GLY A 419 9.36 9.84 16.68
N GLY A 420 9.94 9.16 17.67
CA GLY A 420 9.58 9.35 19.08
C GLY A 420 8.12 9.00 19.43
N GLY A 421 7.44 8.20 18.59
CA GLY A 421 6.01 7.89 18.73
C GLY A 421 5.07 8.92 18.08
N CYS A 422 5.60 10.04 17.61
CA CYS A 422 4.83 11.13 17.00
C CYS A 422 5.04 11.19 15.48
N GLY A 423 4.11 11.86 14.82
CA GLY A 423 4.21 12.35 13.46
C GLY A 423 4.15 13.87 13.45
N ARG A 424 5.04 14.51 12.69
CA ARG A 424 4.96 15.93 12.34
C ARG A 424 4.59 16.03 10.87
N VAL A 425 3.58 16.82 10.55
CA VAL A 425 3.18 17.11 9.16
C VAL A 425 3.21 18.62 8.95
N THR A 426 3.90 19.05 7.90
CA THR A 426 3.83 20.43 7.38
C THR A 426 3.39 20.39 5.93
N ALA A 427 2.40 21.19 5.56
CA ALA A 427 1.87 21.14 4.20
C ALA A 427 1.46 22.50 3.66
N GLU A 428 1.74 22.70 2.37
CA GLU A 428 1.06 23.70 1.56
C GLU A 428 -0.42 23.32 1.38
N PRO A 429 -1.29 24.27 0.98
CA PRO A 429 -2.70 23.98 0.75
C PRO A 429 -2.92 22.82 -0.22
N SER A 430 -3.75 21.87 0.20
CA SER A 430 -4.13 20.71 -0.61
C SER A 430 -4.84 21.14 -1.88
N ARG A 431 -4.62 20.41 -2.98
CA ARG A 431 -5.37 20.56 -4.23
C ARG A 431 -6.85 20.15 -4.08
N PHE A 432 -7.20 19.44 -3.02
CA PHE A 432 -8.53 18.94 -2.71
C PHE A 432 -9.20 19.69 -1.54
N SER A 433 -8.59 20.77 -1.08
CA SER A 433 -9.16 21.64 -0.05
C SER A 433 -10.36 22.42 -0.58
N ARG A 434 -11.30 22.72 0.32
CA ARG A 434 -12.26 23.80 0.04
C ARG A 434 -11.54 25.14 0.14
N PRO A 435 -11.92 26.15 -0.66
CA PRO A 435 -11.45 27.52 -0.46
C PRO A 435 -11.69 27.94 0.99
N SER A 436 -10.61 28.17 1.74
CA SER A 436 -10.68 28.64 3.12
C SER A 436 -11.00 30.12 3.17
N ALA A 437 -11.74 30.56 4.19
CA ALA A 437 -11.91 31.98 4.48
C ALA A 437 -10.62 32.66 4.97
N ARG A 438 -9.67 31.86 5.50
CA ARG A 438 -8.34 32.32 5.91
C ARG A 438 -7.37 32.03 4.78
N VAL A 439 -6.90 33.09 4.13
CA VAL A 439 -5.89 33.01 3.06
C VAL A 439 -4.52 32.85 3.74
N PRO A 440 -3.81 31.72 3.54
CA PRO A 440 -2.44 31.57 4.02
C PRO A 440 -1.56 32.67 3.42
N GLY A 441 -0.61 33.20 4.20
CA GLY A 441 0.47 34.00 3.62
C GLY A 441 1.29 33.18 2.61
N PRO A 442 2.06 33.83 1.73
CA PRO A 442 2.86 33.14 0.72
C PRO A 442 3.87 32.14 1.30
N ASP A 443 4.29 32.36 2.56
CA ASP A 443 5.27 31.53 3.27
C ASP A 443 4.65 30.80 4.48
N ASP A 444 3.32 30.74 4.59
CA ASP A 444 2.64 30.05 5.69
C ASP A 444 2.38 28.58 5.31
N LEU A 445 2.83 27.66 6.16
CA LEU A 445 2.52 26.24 6.05
C LEU A 445 1.53 25.82 7.12
N SER A 446 0.64 24.90 6.75
CA SER A 446 -0.19 24.21 7.73
C SER A 446 0.65 23.25 8.56
N VAL A 447 0.34 23.14 9.84
CA VAL A 447 1.15 22.37 10.79
C VAL A 447 0.28 21.46 11.64
N GLN A 448 0.67 20.19 11.74
CA GLN A 448 0.02 19.19 12.58
C GLN A 448 1.05 18.37 13.35
N VAL A 449 0.73 18.08 14.62
CA VAL A 449 1.37 17.05 15.43
C VAL A 449 0.35 15.95 15.65
N LEU A 450 0.70 14.73 15.26
CA LEU A 450 -0.18 13.58 15.24
C LEU A 450 0.52 12.41 15.94
N GLN A 451 -0.24 11.36 16.29
CA GLN A 451 0.36 10.06 16.56
C GLN A 451 0.98 9.51 15.27
N ALA A 452 2.07 8.75 15.36
CA ALA A 452 2.77 8.22 14.19
C ALA A 452 1.84 7.44 13.24
N ASN A 453 0.90 6.66 13.78
CA ASN A 453 -0.07 5.88 13.01
C ASN A 453 -1.16 6.71 12.30
N ALA A 454 -1.30 8.00 12.61
CA ALA A 454 -2.25 8.90 11.94
C ALA A 454 -1.66 9.59 10.71
N VAL A 455 -0.34 9.51 10.48
CA VAL A 455 0.32 10.11 9.31
C VAL A 455 -0.23 9.59 7.98
N PRO A 456 -0.47 8.27 7.76
CA PRO A 456 -1.06 7.81 6.50
C PRO A 456 -2.44 8.41 6.23
N LYS A 457 -3.27 8.56 7.26
CA LYS A 457 -4.58 9.21 7.12
C LYS A 457 -4.44 10.69 6.74
N ALA A 458 -3.53 11.42 7.38
CA ALA A 458 -3.29 12.83 7.07
C ALA A 458 -2.82 13.03 5.62
N ILE A 459 -1.97 12.14 5.12
CA ILE A 459 -1.53 12.14 3.71
C ILE A 459 -2.71 11.84 2.79
N ALA A 460 -3.51 10.81 3.07
CA ALA A 460 -4.69 10.48 2.26
C ALA A 460 -5.75 11.59 2.28
N ASP A 461 -5.93 12.28 3.40
CA ASP A 461 -6.80 13.45 3.52
C ASP A 461 -6.30 14.59 2.62
N TRP A 462 -5.00 14.89 2.66
CA TRP A 462 -4.37 15.94 1.85
C TRP A 462 -4.36 15.62 0.35
N LEU A 463 -4.21 14.34 -0.02
CA LEU A 463 -4.31 13.85 -1.40
C LEU A 463 -5.75 13.67 -1.89
N GLY A 464 -6.75 13.99 -1.05
CA GLY A 464 -8.16 13.89 -1.42
C GLY A 464 -8.58 12.49 -1.83
N PHE A 465 -8.11 11.46 -1.13
CA PHE A 465 -8.49 10.08 -1.42
C PHE A 465 -10.02 9.94 -1.38
N SER A 466 -10.57 9.36 -2.42
CA SER A 466 -12.00 9.17 -2.56
C SER A 466 -12.29 7.90 -3.34
N PRO A 467 -13.45 7.26 -3.09
CA PRO A 467 -13.86 6.10 -3.86
C PRO A 467 -14.16 6.51 -5.30
N ALA A 468 -13.75 5.65 -6.23
CA ALA A 468 -13.98 5.84 -7.65
C ALA A 468 -13.98 4.48 -8.37
N TRP A 469 -14.63 4.43 -9.53
CA TRP A 469 -14.68 3.21 -10.35
C TRP A 469 -13.49 3.14 -11.30
N SER A 470 -12.37 2.60 -10.82
CA SER A 470 -11.22 2.23 -11.64
C SER A 470 -11.59 1.01 -12.50
N ILE A 471 -11.91 1.26 -13.78
CA ILE A 471 -12.26 0.20 -14.74
C ILE A 471 -10.96 -0.41 -15.27
N ALA A 472 -10.82 -1.73 -15.16
CA ALA A 472 -9.67 -2.44 -15.71
C ALA A 472 -9.59 -2.28 -17.24
N HIS A 473 -8.41 -1.93 -17.73
CA HIS A 473 -8.08 -1.88 -19.15
C HIS A 473 -6.56 -2.00 -19.33
N GLU A 474 -6.10 -2.17 -20.58
CA GLU A 474 -4.67 -2.21 -20.89
C GLU A 474 -3.95 -0.94 -20.44
N PRO A 475 -2.70 -1.02 -19.93
CA PRO A 475 -1.93 0.14 -19.55
C PRO A 475 -1.81 1.15 -20.71
N VAL A 476 -2.01 2.43 -20.40
CA VAL A 476 -1.93 3.51 -21.37
C VAL A 476 -0.48 4.01 -21.41
N VAL A 477 0.16 3.89 -22.57
CA VAL A 477 1.50 4.41 -22.79
C VAL A 477 1.41 5.77 -23.48
N LEU A 478 1.96 6.79 -22.83
CA LEU A 478 1.92 8.18 -23.28
C LEU A 478 3.34 8.68 -23.58
N ALA A 479 3.48 9.47 -24.63
CA ALA A 479 4.67 10.29 -24.77
C ALA A 479 4.69 11.32 -23.63
N ARG A 480 5.88 11.65 -23.13
CA ARG A 480 6.05 12.51 -21.96
C ARG A 480 5.44 13.89 -22.14
N ASP A 481 5.57 14.47 -23.33
CA ASP A 481 4.95 15.74 -23.70
C ASP A 481 3.41 15.70 -23.63
N GLN A 482 2.80 14.58 -24.03
CA GLN A 482 1.35 14.38 -23.93
C GLN A 482 0.89 14.27 -22.48
N TYR A 483 1.64 13.52 -21.67
CA TYR A 483 1.39 13.40 -20.24
C TYR A 483 1.45 14.77 -19.55
N GLU A 484 2.57 15.49 -19.72
CA GLU A 484 2.77 16.81 -19.11
C GLU A 484 1.72 17.83 -19.58
N ALA A 485 1.35 17.80 -20.86
CA ALA A 485 0.29 18.66 -21.40
C ALA A 485 -1.07 18.38 -20.75
N LYS A 486 -1.36 17.10 -20.44
CA LYS A 486 -2.62 16.71 -19.79
C LYS A 486 -2.66 17.10 -18.32
N VAL A 487 -1.56 16.95 -17.57
CA VAL A 487 -1.46 17.40 -16.17
C VAL A 487 -1.65 18.92 -16.08
N LYS A 488 -1.03 19.68 -16.98
CA LYS A 488 -1.09 21.16 -16.99
C LYS A 488 -2.41 21.73 -17.52
N SER A 489 -3.23 20.92 -18.21
CA SER A 489 -4.47 21.41 -18.81
C SER A 489 -5.49 20.28 -18.98
N ALA A 490 -6.64 20.41 -18.30
CA ALA A 490 -7.75 19.48 -18.44
C ALA A 490 -8.25 19.35 -19.90
N ARG A 491 -8.03 20.39 -20.73
CA ARG A 491 -8.45 20.47 -22.15
C ARG A 491 -7.47 19.82 -23.14
N ALA A 492 -6.40 19.18 -22.67
CA ALA A 492 -5.44 18.51 -23.56
C ALA A 492 -6.14 17.47 -24.44
N ARG A 493 -5.79 17.44 -25.73
CA ARG A 493 -6.42 16.54 -26.71
C ARG A 493 -6.07 15.09 -26.39
N ALA A 494 -7.08 14.22 -26.39
CA ALA A 494 -6.90 12.78 -26.21
C ALA A 494 -6.03 12.17 -27.33
N PRO A 495 -5.09 11.28 -26.99
CA PRO A 495 -4.40 10.44 -27.96
C PRO A 495 -5.39 9.65 -28.84
N ILE A 496 -5.00 9.43 -30.08
CA ILE A 496 -5.78 8.59 -31.02
C ILE A 496 -5.64 7.14 -30.57
N GLY A 497 -6.74 6.39 -30.60
CA GLY A 497 -6.73 4.95 -30.29
C GLY A 497 -6.94 4.60 -28.82
N LEU A 498 -7.17 5.58 -27.93
CA LEU A 498 -7.59 5.27 -26.56
C LEU A 498 -8.91 4.46 -26.56
N SER A 499 -8.89 3.35 -25.82
CA SER A 499 -10.08 2.56 -25.48
C SER A 499 -11.12 3.44 -24.78
N GLU A 500 -12.37 2.97 -24.72
CA GLU A 500 -13.45 3.73 -24.07
C GLU A 500 -13.16 3.99 -22.59
N ALA A 501 -12.63 3.01 -21.86
CA ALA A 501 -12.25 3.15 -20.46
C ALA A 501 -11.09 4.15 -20.28
N ALA A 502 -10.03 4.06 -21.10
CA ALA A 502 -8.93 5.02 -21.06
C ALA A 502 -9.37 6.44 -21.46
N ARG A 503 -10.36 6.56 -22.35
CA ARG A 503 -10.95 7.85 -22.72
C ARG A 503 -11.74 8.47 -21.57
N ARG A 504 -12.44 7.66 -20.77
CA ARG A 504 -13.10 8.12 -19.53
C ARG A 504 -12.10 8.73 -18.57
N MET A 505 -10.95 8.09 -18.33
CA MET A 505 -9.83 8.68 -17.58
C MET A 505 -9.35 10.00 -18.19
N TRP A 506 -9.11 10.04 -19.51
CA TRP A 506 -8.59 11.23 -20.18
C TRP A 506 -9.52 12.45 -20.06
N GLN A 507 -10.84 12.22 -19.97
CA GLN A 507 -11.83 13.30 -19.85
C GLN A 507 -11.88 13.95 -18.47
N GLN A 508 -11.27 13.33 -17.46
CA GLN A 508 -11.29 13.82 -16.08
C GLN A 508 -10.20 14.86 -15.84
N PRO A 509 -10.36 15.75 -14.85
CA PRO A 509 -9.23 16.51 -14.32
C PRO A 509 -8.22 15.55 -13.71
N TRP A 510 -6.93 15.83 -13.93
CA TRP A 510 -5.84 15.01 -13.41
C TRP A 510 -5.16 15.74 -12.26
N THR A 511 -4.92 15.01 -11.18
CA THR A 511 -3.96 15.41 -10.16
C THR A 511 -2.94 14.30 -10.05
N GLU A 512 -1.72 14.57 -10.51
CA GLU A 512 -0.60 13.68 -10.26
C GLU A 512 -0.12 13.88 -8.82
N TRP A 513 0.33 12.82 -8.19
CA TRP A 513 0.98 12.91 -6.90
C TRP A 513 2.00 11.80 -6.73
N GLU A 514 3.03 12.10 -5.95
CA GLU A 514 4.13 11.18 -5.67
C GLU A 514 4.43 11.23 -4.18
N LEU A 515 4.92 10.10 -3.66
CA LEU A 515 5.44 10.00 -2.30
C LEU A 515 6.86 9.47 -2.38
N LEU A 516 7.79 10.20 -1.77
CA LEU A 516 9.21 9.89 -1.67
C LEU A 516 9.57 9.68 -0.19
N ASP A 517 10.22 8.56 0.13
CA ASP A 517 10.97 8.40 1.37
C ASP A 517 12.33 9.07 1.22
N GLU A 518 12.53 10.19 1.92
CA GLU A 518 13.74 11.00 1.85
C GLU A 518 14.99 10.25 2.34
N ARG A 519 14.83 9.18 3.13
CA ARG A 519 15.94 8.41 3.70
C ARG A 519 16.41 7.31 2.78
N THR A 520 15.47 6.57 2.19
CA THR A 520 15.79 5.39 1.38
C THR A 520 15.81 5.69 -0.12
N GLY A 521 15.21 6.81 -0.53
CA GLY A 521 14.94 7.12 -1.93
C GLY A 521 13.84 6.26 -2.56
N GLY A 522 13.15 5.44 -1.75
CA GLY A 522 11.97 4.70 -2.19
C GLY A 522 10.88 5.67 -2.59
N TRP A 523 10.16 5.38 -3.67
CA TRP A 523 9.12 6.28 -4.16
C TRP A 523 8.03 5.52 -4.91
N PHE A 524 6.86 6.15 -5.03
CA PHE A 524 5.82 5.75 -5.97
C PHE A 524 4.94 6.95 -6.33
N GLY A 525 4.22 6.84 -7.45
CA GLY A 525 3.34 7.90 -7.92
C GLY A 525 2.04 7.37 -8.52
N PHE A 526 1.03 8.21 -8.48
CA PHE A 526 -0.27 7.94 -9.07
C PHE A 526 -0.86 9.20 -9.72
N VAL A 527 -1.79 8.99 -10.64
CA VAL A 527 -2.70 10.01 -11.15
C VAL A 527 -4.10 9.74 -10.62
N ASN A 528 -4.65 10.70 -9.88
CA ASN A 528 -6.07 10.75 -9.57
C ASN A 528 -6.81 11.37 -10.76
N ALA A 529 -7.59 10.55 -11.47
CA ALA A 529 -8.42 10.97 -12.60
C ALA A 529 -9.90 11.08 -12.18
N GLY A 530 -10.19 11.69 -11.03
CA GLY A 530 -11.55 11.96 -10.57
C GLY A 530 -12.40 10.69 -10.46
N THR A 531 -13.59 10.70 -11.08
CA THR A 531 -14.51 9.56 -11.00
C THR A 531 -14.06 8.34 -11.82
N ALA A 532 -13.05 8.50 -12.69
CA ALA A 532 -12.45 7.41 -13.45
C ALA A 532 -11.41 6.61 -12.64
N GLY A 533 -11.10 7.02 -11.41
CA GLY A 533 -10.26 6.28 -10.50
C GLY A 533 -8.80 6.71 -10.47
N GLN A 534 -7.99 5.82 -9.90
CA GLN A 534 -6.55 6.02 -9.70
C GLN A 534 -5.76 5.25 -10.75
N TYR A 535 -4.63 5.81 -11.16
CA TYR A 535 -3.74 5.22 -12.15
C TYR A 535 -2.31 5.22 -11.63
N ARG A 536 -1.68 4.06 -11.56
CA ARG A 536 -0.27 3.94 -11.18
C ARG A 536 0.58 4.60 -12.25
N LEU A 537 1.50 5.45 -11.81
CA LEU A 537 2.51 6.07 -12.65
C LEU A 537 3.72 5.14 -12.74
N GLY A 538 4.12 4.78 -13.95
CA GLY A 538 5.29 3.94 -14.19
C GLY A 538 6.14 4.44 -15.37
N PRO A 539 7.46 4.18 -15.37
CA PRO A 539 8.30 4.49 -16.51
C PRO A 539 8.02 3.55 -17.69
N GLY A 540 7.95 4.10 -18.89
CA GLY A 540 7.87 3.35 -20.14
C GLY A 540 9.15 3.43 -20.97
N TYR A 541 9.24 2.59 -22.00
CA TYR A 541 10.37 2.58 -22.93
C TYR A 541 10.56 3.93 -23.62
N GLY A 542 11.81 4.35 -23.78
CA GLY A 542 12.15 5.60 -24.49
C GLY A 542 11.69 6.88 -23.76
N GLY A 543 11.54 6.85 -22.43
CA GLY A 543 11.11 8.00 -21.64
C GLY A 543 9.59 8.27 -21.73
N SER A 544 8.81 7.30 -22.20
CA SER A 544 7.35 7.34 -22.13
C SER A 544 6.86 7.15 -20.69
N VAL A 545 5.60 7.50 -20.46
CA VAL A 545 4.90 7.33 -19.19
C VAL A 545 3.84 6.26 -19.35
N ILE A 546 3.80 5.29 -18.43
CA ILE A 546 2.78 4.25 -18.37
C ILE A 546 1.79 4.60 -17.26
N LEU A 547 0.50 4.55 -17.59
CA LEU A 547 -0.61 4.68 -16.66
C LEU A 547 -1.41 3.38 -16.60
N GLU A 548 -1.44 2.75 -15.44
CA GLU A 548 -2.17 1.49 -15.21
C GLU A 548 -3.32 1.72 -14.22
N PRO A 549 -4.55 1.31 -14.53
CA PRO A 549 -5.68 1.50 -13.63
C PRO A 549 -5.49 0.67 -12.34
N VAL A 550 -5.64 1.33 -11.19
CA VAL A 550 -5.51 0.73 -9.85
C VAL A 550 -6.72 1.11 -8.99
N SER A 551 -7.19 0.20 -8.15
CA SER A 551 -8.33 0.47 -7.27
C SER A 551 -7.95 1.43 -6.13
N SER A 552 -8.89 2.26 -5.65
CA SER A 552 -8.61 3.16 -4.53
C SER A 552 -8.19 2.42 -3.26
N ALA A 553 -8.68 1.18 -3.04
CA ALA A 553 -8.22 0.36 -1.93
C ALA A 553 -6.73 0.01 -2.04
N ALA A 554 -6.28 -0.40 -3.24
CA ALA A 554 -4.88 -0.76 -3.48
C ALA A 554 -3.93 0.45 -3.36
N VAL A 555 -4.38 1.65 -3.74
CA VAL A 555 -3.63 2.89 -3.50
C VAL A 555 -3.44 3.16 -2.01
N TRP A 556 -4.49 2.98 -1.21
CA TRP A 556 -4.40 3.09 0.25
C TRP A 556 -3.50 2.01 0.87
N ASP A 557 -3.62 0.77 0.43
CA ASP A 557 -2.76 -0.33 0.90
C ASP A 557 -1.29 -0.03 0.61
N THR A 558 -1.00 0.49 -0.58
CA THR A 558 0.34 0.93 -0.99
C THR A 558 0.88 2.01 -0.06
N LEU A 559 0.08 3.06 0.20
CA LEU A 559 0.46 4.15 1.10
C LEU A 559 0.78 3.65 2.51
N VAL A 560 -0.11 2.85 3.10
CA VAL A 560 0.06 2.36 4.48
C VAL A 560 1.25 1.42 4.58
N ARG A 561 1.37 0.46 3.65
CA ARG A 561 2.48 -0.50 3.63
C ARG A 561 3.82 0.17 3.37
N PHE A 562 3.87 1.18 2.49
CA PHE A 562 5.09 1.95 2.22
C PHE A 562 5.57 2.67 3.48
N ILE A 563 4.67 3.38 4.17
CA ILE A 563 5.00 4.07 5.41
C ILE A 563 5.41 3.08 6.50
N HIS A 564 4.66 1.98 6.66
CA HIS A 564 4.97 0.94 7.63
C HIS A 564 6.35 0.31 7.38
N ALA A 565 6.67 -0.05 6.13
CA ALA A 565 7.95 -0.64 5.76
C ALA A 565 9.12 0.33 6.02
N SER A 566 8.93 1.62 5.71
CA SER A 566 9.92 2.66 5.99
C SER A 566 10.15 2.84 7.50
N VAL A 567 9.08 2.75 8.30
CA VAL A 567 9.14 2.87 9.76
C VAL A 567 9.82 1.66 10.41
N GLU A 568 9.49 0.45 9.97
CA GLU A 568 10.07 -0.79 10.49
C GLU A 568 11.43 -1.13 9.87
N GLY A 569 11.87 -0.40 8.83
CA GLY A 569 13.12 -0.67 8.12
C GLY A 569 13.11 -1.99 7.35
N THR A 570 11.93 -2.46 6.95
CA THR A 570 11.75 -3.71 6.20
C THR A 570 11.65 -3.44 4.70
N PRO A 571 12.01 -4.42 3.84
CA PRO A 571 11.68 -4.34 2.43
C PRO A 571 10.17 -4.11 2.25
N LEU A 572 9.82 -3.27 1.27
CA LEU A 572 8.43 -3.10 0.89
C LEU A 572 7.95 -4.36 0.17
N TRP A 573 6.74 -4.79 0.50
CA TRP A 573 6.07 -5.86 -0.21
C TRP A 573 4.60 -5.51 -0.37
N ILE A 574 4.17 -5.37 -1.63
CA ILE A 574 2.78 -5.04 -2.00
C ILE A 574 2.30 -6.11 -3.00
N PRO A 575 1.65 -7.19 -2.52
CA PRO A 575 1.20 -8.27 -3.39
C PRO A 575 0.16 -7.81 -4.43
N GLU A 576 -0.56 -6.72 -4.14
CA GLU A 576 -1.60 -6.18 -5.01
C GLU A 576 -1.05 -5.39 -6.22
N LEU A 577 0.25 -5.07 -6.24
CA LEU A 577 0.92 -4.30 -7.31
C LEU A 577 2.17 -5.02 -7.83
N PRO A 578 2.03 -5.96 -8.79
CA PRO A 578 3.17 -6.60 -9.44
C PRO A 578 4.13 -5.56 -10.05
N GLY A 579 5.44 -5.77 -9.88
CA GLY A 579 6.50 -4.90 -10.43
C GLY A 579 6.81 -3.63 -9.62
N PHE A 580 6.15 -3.41 -8.47
CA PHE A 580 6.45 -2.26 -7.60
C PHE A 580 7.92 -2.25 -7.10
N ASP A 581 8.52 -3.44 -6.96
CA ASP A 581 9.89 -3.61 -6.44
C ASP A 581 10.99 -3.43 -7.53
N GLU A 582 10.61 -3.15 -8.78
CA GLU A 582 11.56 -2.96 -9.88
C GLU A 582 12.12 -1.53 -9.87
N ARG A 583 13.22 -1.35 -9.12
CA ARG A 583 14.02 -0.12 -9.18
C ARG A 583 14.56 0.10 -10.60
N PRO A 584 14.72 1.36 -11.06
CA PRO A 584 15.57 1.67 -12.20
C PRO A 584 16.96 1.03 -12.03
N ALA A 585 17.46 0.40 -13.10
CA ALA A 585 18.69 -0.40 -13.08
C ALA A 585 19.96 0.41 -12.74
N ASP A 586 19.90 1.73 -12.77
CA ASP A 586 21.03 2.63 -12.51
C ASP A 586 21.21 2.95 -11.01
N GLY A 587 20.30 2.51 -10.14
CA GLY A 587 20.44 2.62 -8.68
C GLY A 587 20.50 4.06 -8.16
N ARG A 588 20.15 5.06 -8.99
CA ARG A 588 20.09 6.46 -8.58
C ARG A 588 18.77 6.70 -7.86
N VAL A 589 18.84 7.40 -6.73
CA VAL A 589 17.69 8.12 -6.20
C VAL A 589 17.25 9.08 -7.31
N PRO A 590 15.95 9.20 -7.67
CA PRO A 590 15.50 10.32 -8.47
C PRO A 590 15.88 11.58 -7.70
N GLU A 591 16.92 12.30 -8.15
CA GLU A 591 17.26 13.58 -7.52
C GLU A 591 16.02 14.49 -7.61
N GLY A 592 15.72 15.12 -6.47
CA GLY A 592 14.44 15.71 -6.17
C GLY A 592 13.91 16.68 -7.23
N LYS A 593 12.58 16.72 -7.26
CA LYS A 593 11.70 17.40 -8.23
C LYS A 593 11.74 16.72 -9.59
N VAL A 594 10.59 16.13 -9.97
CA VAL A 594 9.97 16.35 -11.29
C VAL A 594 10.94 17.04 -12.24
N TRP A 595 11.77 16.24 -12.93
CA TRP A 595 12.49 16.64 -14.14
C TRP A 595 13.59 17.72 -14.05
N ALA A 596 14.57 17.60 -13.16
CA ALA A 596 15.83 18.35 -13.30
C ALA A 596 16.96 17.49 -13.90
N GLU A 597 17.10 17.60 -15.24
CA GLU A 597 18.35 17.43 -16.04
C GLU A 597 18.84 16.00 -16.44
N TYR A 598 18.27 15.49 -17.55
CA TYR A 598 18.86 15.18 -18.89
C TYR A 598 20.25 14.50 -19.06
N PRO A 599 20.49 13.70 -20.14
CA PRO A 599 20.54 14.19 -21.54
C PRO A 599 19.57 13.56 -22.55
#